data_AF-Q4WF67-F1
#
_entry.id   AF-Q4WF67-F1
#
_cell.length_a   1.000
_cell.length_b   1.000
_cell.length_c   1.000
_cell.angle_alpha   90.00
_cell.angle_beta   90.00
_cell.angle_gamma   90.00
#
_symmetry.space_group_name_H-M   'P 1'
#
loop_
_entity.id
_entity.type
_entity.pdbx_description
1 polymer ?
#
loop_
_entity_poly.entity_id
_entity_poly.type
_entity_poly.pdbx_seq_one_letter_code
_entity_poly.pdbx_strand_id
1 'polypeptide(L)'
;MSSQSTDVSVKLTYLQWQSIYNDTRPYRIAQFGRKKKNAQKLAHNLIFHKGDSEELIRDIRKTKEQGAQFSLEMNGFIYREYPSSSMAPSDFWSAEQVEKVFLPECEAVIRNEIKGVDQVYIFDWKVTSPISCAG
;
A
#
# COMPACT_ATOMS: atom_id res chain seq x y z
N MET A 1 -5.70 0.39 21.56
CA MET A 1 -4.57 -0.51 21.85
C MET A 1 -3.36 0.00 21.08
N SER A 2 -2.35 0.54 21.77
CA SER A 2 -1.15 1.05 21.10
C SER A 2 -0.28 -0.14 20.68
N SER A 3 -0.38 -0.57 19.43
CA SER A 3 0.58 -1.48 18.82
C SER A 3 1.95 -0.80 18.86
N GLN A 4 2.91 -1.40 19.57
CA GLN A 4 4.28 -0.87 19.61
C GLN A 4 4.92 -1.04 18.23
N SER A 5 5.02 0.05 17.46
CA SER A 5 5.82 0.05 16.24
C SER A 5 7.29 -0.12 16.54
N THR A 6 7.91 -1.11 15.89
CA THR A 6 9.34 -1.44 15.96
C THR A 6 9.79 -1.96 14.60
N ASP A 7 11.06 -1.72 14.26
CA ASP A 7 11.70 -2.33 13.09
C ASP A 7 11.67 -3.86 13.23
N VAL A 8 11.47 -4.55 12.12
CA VAL A 8 11.33 -6.02 12.09
C VAL A 8 12.33 -6.61 11.10
N SER A 9 13.16 -7.53 11.58
CA SER A 9 13.98 -8.40 10.72
C SER A 9 13.14 -9.61 10.31
N VAL A 10 13.00 -9.84 9.00
CA VAL A 10 12.21 -10.96 8.48
C VAL A 10 12.75 -11.49 7.17
N LYS A 11 12.60 -12.79 6.94
CA LYS A 11 12.94 -13.44 5.68
C LYS A 11 11.79 -13.33 4.68
N LEU A 12 11.98 -12.55 3.63
CA LEU A 12 10.96 -12.26 2.63
C LEU A 12 10.84 -13.39 1.59
N THR A 13 9.69 -13.44 0.91
CA THR A 13 9.41 -14.36 -0.20
C THR A 13 9.25 -13.55 -1.48
N TYR A 14 10.06 -13.87 -2.48
CA TYR A 14 10.20 -13.11 -3.71
C TYR A 14 9.66 -13.86 -4.91
N LEU A 15 9.04 -13.12 -5.82
CA LEU A 15 8.76 -13.62 -7.16
C LEU A 15 10.11 -13.87 -7.85
N GLN A 16 10.34 -15.09 -8.30
CA GLN A 16 11.50 -15.43 -9.10
C GLN A 16 11.22 -15.05 -10.55
N TRP A 17 12.04 -14.19 -11.15
CA TRP A 17 11.91 -13.84 -12.55
C TRP A 17 12.18 -15.07 -13.43
N GLN A 18 11.22 -15.42 -14.28
CA GLN A 18 11.31 -16.55 -15.19
C GLN A 18 11.48 -16.04 -16.63
N SER A 19 12.19 -16.80 -17.47
CA SER A 19 12.38 -16.45 -18.88
C SER A 19 11.05 -16.31 -19.62
N ILE A 20 10.03 -17.10 -19.24
CA ILE A 20 8.69 -17.04 -19.83
C ILE A 20 8.03 -15.66 -19.69
N TYR A 21 8.48 -14.80 -18.75
CA TYR A 21 7.92 -13.47 -18.54
C TYR A 21 8.30 -12.46 -19.61
N ASN A 22 9.30 -12.76 -20.44
CA ASN A 22 9.68 -11.92 -21.57
C ASN A 22 8.60 -11.95 -22.68
N ASP A 23 7.96 -13.11 -22.87
CA ASP A 23 6.97 -13.32 -23.93
C ASP A 23 5.53 -13.47 -23.39
N THR A 24 5.38 -13.86 -22.12
CA THR A 24 4.08 -14.14 -21.49
C THR A 24 3.97 -13.44 -20.14
N ARG A 25 2.98 -12.55 -19.99
CA ARG A 25 2.79 -11.81 -18.73
C ARG A 25 2.59 -12.75 -17.52
N PRO A 26 3.12 -12.38 -16.34
CA PRO A 26 2.77 -13.04 -15.09
C PRO A 26 1.25 -13.04 -14.87
N TYR A 27 0.66 -14.19 -14.54
CA TYR A 27 -0.78 -14.33 -14.34
C TYR A 27 -1.11 -15.26 -13.17
N ARG A 28 -2.25 -14.98 -12.54
CA ARG A 28 -2.92 -15.89 -11.59
C ARG A 28 -4.40 -15.92 -11.95
N ILE A 29 -4.88 -17.10 -12.31
CA ILE A 29 -6.29 -17.35 -12.61
C ILE A 29 -7.04 -17.34 -11.28
N ALA A 30 -7.84 -16.31 -11.04
CA ALA A 30 -8.76 -16.32 -9.92
C ALA A 30 -9.82 -17.39 -10.17
N GLN A 31 -9.88 -18.43 -9.34
CA GLN A 31 -10.87 -19.49 -9.47
C GLN A 31 -12.25 -18.99 -9.01
N PHE A 32 -12.95 -18.26 -9.86
CA PHE A 32 -14.35 -17.95 -9.68
C PHE A 32 -15.19 -19.00 -10.43
N GLY A 33 -15.72 -19.99 -9.70
CA GLY A 33 -16.67 -20.98 -10.24
C GLY A 33 -16.16 -22.43 -10.35
N ARG A 34 -17.13 -23.37 -10.46
CA ARG A 34 -16.96 -24.83 -10.35
C ARG A 34 -15.81 -25.37 -11.21
N LYS A 35 -14.88 -26.11 -10.58
CA LYS A 35 -13.76 -26.84 -11.21
C LYS A 35 -14.25 -27.64 -12.43
N LYS A 36 -13.91 -27.22 -13.65
CA LYS A 36 -14.01 -28.09 -14.82
C LYS A 36 -12.93 -29.17 -14.70
N LYS A 37 -13.35 -30.43 -14.68
CA LYS A 37 -12.51 -31.61 -14.39
C LYS A 37 -11.36 -31.87 -15.38
N ASN A 38 -11.31 -31.19 -16.54
CA ASN A 38 -10.44 -31.61 -17.66
C ASN A 38 -9.56 -30.50 -18.27
N ALA A 39 -8.98 -29.60 -17.47
CA ALA A 39 -7.94 -28.70 -17.97
C ALA A 39 -6.69 -28.77 -17.10
N GLN A 40 -5.63 -29.41 -17.62
CA GLN A 40 -4.25 -29.40 -17.10
C GLN A 40 -3.58 -28.01 -17.10
N LYS A 41 -4.36 -26.92 -17.09
CA LYS A 41 -3.80 -25.56 -17.08
C LYS A 41 -3.44 -25.17 -15.64
N LEU A 42 -2.17 -24.86 -15.42
CA LEU A 42 -1.69 -24.32 -14.15
C LEU A 42 -2.47 -23.05 -13.79
N ALA A 43 -2.87 -22.93 -12.53
CA ALA A 43 -3.64 -21.79 -12.02
C ALA A 43 -2.85 -20.47 -12.04
N HIS A 44 -1.53 -20.53 -12.18
CA HIS A 44 -0.64 -19.38 -12.36
C HIS A 44 0.66 -19.83 -13.03
N ASN A 45 1.41 -18.88 -13.58
CA ASN A 45 2.80 -19.07 -14.04
C ASN A 45 3.83 -18.44 -13.08
N LEU A 46 3.41 -18.08 -11.85
CA LEU A 46 4.25 -17.46 -10.82
C LEU A 46 5.09 -18.50 -10.07
N ILE A 47 6.39 -18.27 -9.93
CA ILE A 47 7.29 -19.06 -9.08
C ILE A 47 7.86 -18.16 -8.01
N PHE A 48 7.82 -18.61 -6.75
CA PHE A 48 8.31 -17.86 -5.61
C PHE A 48 9.45 -18.60 -4.92
N HIS A 49 10.40 -17.86 -4.38
CA HIS A 49 11.49 -18.38 -3.57
C HIS A 49 11.61 -17.56 -2.29
N LYS A 50 12.15 -18.16 -1.22
CA LYS A 50 12.53 -17.38 -0.03
C LYS A 50 13.83 -16.64 -0.35
N GLY A 51 13.94 -15.40 0.09
CA GLY A 51 15.20 -14.65 0.01
C GLY A 51 16.32 -15.37 0.76
N ASP A 52 17.57 -15.04 0.50
CA ASP A 52 18.70 -15.76 1.09
C ASP A 52 18.94 -15.38 2.56
N SER A 53 18.76 -14.09 2.88
CA SER A 53 18.94 -13.52 4.22
C SER A 53 17.64 -12.96 4.81
N GLU A 54 17.68 -12.61 6.09
CA GLU A 54 16.68 -11.71 6.65
C GLU A 54 16.92 -10.27 6.17
N GLU A 55 15.83 -9.52 6.07
CA GLU A 55 15.84 -8.12 5.69
C GLU A 55 15.17 -7.28 6.77
N LEU A 56 15.74 -6.10 7.00
CA LEU A 56 15.24 -5.16 7.99
C LEU A 56 14.12 -4.30 7.38
N ILE A 57 12.88 -4.55 7.79
CA ILE A 57 11.74 -3.69 7.50
C ILE A 57 11.71 -2.59 8.57
N ARG A 58 11.93 -1.34 8.15
CA ARG A 58 11.96 -0.18 9.05
C ARG A 58 10.58 0.43 9.25
N ASP A 59 10.29 0.81 10.49
CA ASP A 59 9.07 1.54 10.81
C ASP A 59 9.25 3.05 10.65
N ILE A 60 8.65 3.59 9.59
CA ILE A 60 8.71 5.00 9.23
C ILE A 60 7.95 5.94 10.18
N ARG A 61 7.12 5.41 11.10
CA ARG A 61 6.22 6.22 11.95
C ARG A 61 6.94 6.90 13.12
N LYS A 62 8.14 6.45 13.50
CA LYS A 62 8.89 6.99 14.66
C LYS A 62 10.15 7.76 14.29
N THR A 63 10.58 7.69 13.04
CA THR A 63 11.82 8.33 12.59
C THR A 63 11.51 9.63 11.87
N LYS A 64 11.14 10.66 12.66
CA LYS A 64 11.04 12.05 12.19
C LYS A 64 12.29 12.49 11.41
N GLU A 65 13.45 11.97 11.80
CA GLU A 65 14.76 12.28 11.20
C GLU A 65 15.02 11.55 9.87
N GLN A 66 14.39 10.39 9.63
CA GLN A 66 14.62 9.60 8.41
C GLN A 66 13.50 9.78 7.39
N GLY A 67 12.26 10.03 7.83
CA GLY A 67 11.16 10.41 6.94
C GLY A 67 11.46 11.71 6.18
N ALA A 68 12.24 12.62 6.80
CA ALA A 68 12.74 13.84 6.18
C ALA A 68 13.89 13.63 5.18
N GLN A 69 14.50 12.44 5.12
CA GLN A 69 15.55 12.12 4.14
C GLN A 69 14.97 11.75 2.77
N PHE A 70 13.69 11.37 2.72
CA PHE A 70 13.02 11.07 1.46
C PHE A 70 12.48 12.36 0.86
N SER A 71 12.85 12.62 -0.40
CA SER A 71 12.30 13.74 -1.17
C SER A 71 11.62 13.25 -2.43
N LEU A 72 10.70 14.05 -2.95
CA LEU A 72 10.02 13.74 -4.21
C LEU A 72 11.03 13.68 -5.37
N GLU A 73 12.06 14.53 -5.36
CA GLU A 73 13.07 14.61 -6.42
C GLU A 73 13.99 13.39 -6.43
N MET A 74 14.41 12.91 -5.26
CA MET A 74 15.40 11.82 -5.16
C MET A 74 14.72 10.45 -5.14
N ASN A 75 13.59 10.34 -4.46
CA ASN A 75 12.96 9.05 -4.16
C ASN A 75 11.64 8.84 -4.89
N GLY A 76 11.03 9.90 -5.44
CA GLY A 76 9.68 9.85 -6.01
C GLY A 76 8.57 9.76 -4.95
N PHE A 77 8.91 9.86 -3.66
CA PHE A 77 7.94 9.85 -2.55
C PHE A 77 8.48 10.63 -1.35
N ILE A 78 7.58 10.99 -0.45
CA ILE A 78 7.91 11.65 0.82
C ILE A 78 6.97 11.19 1.93
N TYR A 79 7.45 11.24 3.17
CA TYR A 79 6.65 10.97 4.35
C TYR A 79 6.27 12.26 5.07
N ARG A 80 4.99 12.39 5.41
CA ARG A 80 4.47 13.47 6.25
C ARG A 80 3.57 12.88 7.33
N GLU A 81 3.74 13.37 8.55
CA GLU A 81 2.78 13.08 9.61
C GLU A 81 1.46 13.73 9.21
N TYR A 82 0.39 12.94 9.29
CA TYR A 82 -0.94 13.45 9.01
C TYR A 82 -1.33 14.45 10.10
N PRO A 83 -1.68 15.70 9.75
CA PRO A 83 -1.82 16.76 10.75
C PRO A 83 -3.14 16.71 11.54
N SER A 84 -4.13 15.91 11.12
CA SER A 84 -5.49 16.05 11.66
C SER A 84 -5.65 15.50 13.07
N SER A 85 -6.19 16.36 13.94
CA SER A 85 -6.73 15.99 15.25
C SER A 85 -8.26 15.82 15.24
N SER A 86 -8.94 16.12 14.13
CA SER A 86 -10.41 16.22 14.08
C SER A 86 -11.14 14.94 13.67
N MET A 87 -10.46 13.99 13.04
CA MET A 87 -11.06 12.70 12.69
C MET A 87 -10.71 11.62 13.72
N ALA A 88 -11.74 10.99 14.28
CA ALA A 88 -11.60 9.76 15.02
C ALA A 88 -11.38 8.58 14.05
N PRO A 89 -10.80 7.45 14.52
CA PRO A 89 -10.64 6.25 13.70
C PRO A 89 -11.94 5.72 13.06
N SER A 90 -13.10 5.99 13.68
CA SER A 90 -14.43 5.65 13.14
C SER A 90 -14.80 6.45 11.89
N ASP A 91 -14.25 7.65 11.74
CA ASP A 91 -14.70 8.60 10.73
C ASP A 91 -14.14 8.25 9.35
N PHE A 92 -13.02 7.53 9.30
CA PHE A 92 -12.45 6.98 8.07
C PHE A 92 -13.34 5.92 7.40
N TRP A 93 -14.35 5.41 8.11
CA TRP A 93 -15.37 4.52 7.54
C TRP A 93 -16.57 5.27 6.97
N SER A 94 -16.63 6.60 7.12
CA SER A 94 -17.66 7.45 6.54
C SER A 94 -17.11 8.12 5.28
N ALA A 95 -17.66 7.77 4.12
CA ALA A 95 -17.30 8.39 2.85
C ALA A 95 -17.46 9.92 2.91
N GLU A 96 -18.53 10.40 3.57
CA GLU A 96 -18.79 11.82 3.75
C GLU A 96 -17.69 12.52 4.56
N GLN A 97 -17.21 11.92 5.65
CA GLN A 97 -16.13 12.50 6.47
C GLN A 97 -14.80 12.48 5.72
N VAL A 98 -14.53 11.40 4.98
CA VAL A 98 -13.34 11.33 4.12
C VAL A 98 -13.37 12.44 3.07
N GLU A 99 -14.49 12.63 2.37
CA GLU A 99 -14.62 13.68 1.35
C GLU A 99 -14.54 15.09 1.92
N LYS A 100 -15.21 15.35 3.04
CA LYS A 100 -15.33 16.70 3.59
C LYS A 100 -14.14 17.14 4.44
N VAL A 101 -13.39 16.21 5.01
CA VAL A 101 -12.31 16.50 5.96
C VAL A 101 -10.99 15.93 5.47
N PHE A 102 -10.90 14.61 5.27
CA PHE A 102 -9.64 13.95 4.96
C PHE A 102 -9.01 14.40 3.63
N LEU A 103 -9.79 14.37 2.54
CA LEU A 103 -9.27 14.69 1.21
C LEU A 103 -8.81 16.15 1.11
N PRO A 104 -9.55 17.16 1.61
CA PRO A 104 -9.06 18.54 1.69
C PRO A 104 -7.78 18.68 2.52
N GLU A 105 -7.66 17.97 3.65
CA GLU A 105 -6.44 17.99 4.46
C GLU A 105 -5.25 17.38 3.69
N CYS A 106 -5.45 16.29 2.95
CA CYS A 106 -4.43 15.72 2.06
C CYS A 106 -4.01 16.70 0.96
N GLU A 107 -4.97 17.38 0.31
CA GLU A 107 -4.67 18.41 -0.69
C GLU A 107 -3.82 19.53 -0.11
N ALA A 108 -4.15 20.01 1.09
CA ALA A 108 -3.37 21.04 1.78
C ALA A 108 -1.93 20.60 2.05
N VAL A 109 -1.71 19.35 2.49
CA VAL A 109 -0.36 18.78 2.68
C VAL A 109 0.42 18.78 1.36
N ILE A 110 -0.19 18.34 0.26
CA ILE A 110 0.47 18.27 -1.06
C ILE A 110 0.85 19.67 -1.57
N ARG A 111 -0.06 20.65 -1.46
CA ARG A 111 0.20 22.03 -1.90
C ARG A 111 1.28 22.71 -1.08
N ASN A 112 1.40 22.39 0.21
CA ASN A 112 2.46 22.92 1.06
C ASN A 112 3.83 22.34 0.73
N GLU A 113 3.87 21.09 0.24
CA GLU A 113 5.13 20.42 -0.10
C GLU A 113 5.65 20.83 -1.48
N ILE A 114 4.76 20.97 -2.47
CA ILE A 114 5.14 21.20 -3.86
C ILE A 114 4.84 22.66 -4.24
N LYS A 115 5.89 23.42 -4.56
CA LYS A 115 5.75 24.82 -5.01
C LYS A 115 5.18 24.87 -6.43
N GLY A 116 4.26 25.82 -6.66
CA GLY A 116 3.70 26.06 -7.99
C GLY A 116 2.62 25.07 -8.43
N VAL A 117 2.00 24.35 -7.49
CA VAL A 117 0.85 23.48 -7.81
C VAL A 117 -0.38 24.32 -8.14
N ASP A 118 -0.82 24.25 -9.39
CA ASP A 118 -2.10 24.83 -9.81
C ASP A 118 -3.28 24.02 -9.26
N GLN A 119 -3.24 22.70 -9.44
CA GLN A 119 -4.33 21.79 -9.07
C GLN A 119 -3.82 20.51 -8.43
N VAL A 120 -4.50 20.08 -7.36
CA VAL A 120 -4.40 18.72 -6.82
C VAL A 120 -5.70 17.99 -7.14
N TYR A 121 -5.60 16.75 -7.61
CA TYR A 121 -6.76 15.91 -7.88
C TYR A 121 -6.54 14.53 -7.28
N ILE A 122 -7.34 14.18 -6.28
CA ILE A 122 -7.29 12.88 -5.61
C ILE A 122 -8.38 11.99 -6.23
N PHE A 123 -7.97 10.85 -6.79
CA PHE A 123 -8.84 9.92 -7.49
C PHE A 123 -8.68 8.48 -6.99
N ASP A 124 -9.64 7.62 -7.33
CA ASP A 124 -9.67 6.18 -6.99
C ASP A 124 -9.58 5.87 -5.48
N TRP A 125 -10.07 6.79 -4.65
CA TRP A 125 -10.25 6.51 -3.22
C TRP A 125 -11.60 5.81 -3.01
N LYS A 126 -11.65 4.91 -2.04
CA LYS A 126 -12.87 4.18 -1.66
C LYS A 126 -12.84 3.84 -0.18
N VAL A 127 -14.00 3.93 0.46
CA VAL A 127 -14.18 3.31 1.77
C VAL A 127 -14.30 1.80 1.56
N THR A 128 -13.35 1.04 2.09
CA THR A 128 -13.52 -0.41 2.18
C THR A 128 -14.35 -0.72 3.41
N SER A 129 -15.43 -1.51 3.27
CA SER A 129 -16.13 -2.03 4.44
C SER A 129 -15.13 -2.83 5.30
N PRO A 130 -15.21 -2.74 6.64
CA PRO A 130 -14.40 -3.59 7.48
C PRO A 130 -14.71 -5.05 7.11
N ILE A 131 -13.67 -5.86 6.91
CA ILE A 131 -13.84 -7.30 6.80
C ILE A 131 -14.49 -7.72 8.12
N SER A 132 -15.75 -8.15 8.07
CA SER A 132 -16.34 -8.86 9.18
C SER A 132 -15.48 -10.12 9.36
N CYS A 133 -14.68 -10.14 10.43
CA CYS A 133 -14.13 -11.39 10.92
C CYS A 133 -15.34 -12.22 11.36
N ALA A 134 -15.86 -13.03 10.45
CA ALA A 134 -16.88 -14.01 10.77
C ALA A 134 -16.21 -15.09 11.63
N GLY A 135 -16.66 -15.18 12.90
CA GLY A 135 -16.66 -16.37 13.76
C GLY A 135 -15.35 -17.13 13.93
#